data_AF-A0A2S8GHS2-F1
#
_entry.id   AF-A0A2S8GHS2-F1
#
_cell.length_a   1.000
_cell.length_b   1.000
_cell.length_c   1.000
_cell.angle_alpha   90.00
_cell.angle_beta   90.00
_cell.angle_gamma   90.00
#
_symmetry.space_group_name_H-M   'P 1'
#
loop_
_entity.id
_entity.type
_entity.pdbx_description
1 polymer ?
#
loop_
_entity_poly.entity_id
_entity_poly.type
_entity_poly.pdbx_seq_one_letter_code
_entity_poly.pdbx_strand_id
1 'polypeptide(L)'
;MFSITLRFPDFASPPACRMNSDVKNPLASRAPAKTIERLVWLDAARLMAMGMVALQHLITICDVQPPRMLLGLDPGQVGVAMFFAISGLLAAQGKQGHPVSWLSKRLSRIYLPYWIAVTGVLTANYITQYKPAPLSLVLAEYAGIVGWTHRGDIIGVYFWFVSLLLFCYLLAAAVKFDRRILPLLVVAAIVWLRWDVGYASNTLAFLTGLSLGQLGMRPSFKWTMAVTVVAGALTIVVHQGFACVSIAGMTILTTAIPFSLHEQAEKVIAKLSEMSYHFYLAHVPFYLAADKLFPNHLFMVFVLGTAGAMVGAVALYVMDAYLRKGIAALLPVRRGLEPEPQPKA
;
A
#
# COMPACT_ATOMS: atom_id res chain seq x y z
N MET A 1 15.65 -28.73 -14.73
CA MET A 1 14.51 -28.11 -15.44
C MET A 1 13.23 -28.70 -14.85
N PHE A 2 12.86 -28.26 -13.64
CA PHE A 2 11.69 -28.74 -12.92
C PHE A 2 10.55 -27.74 -13.12
N SER A 3 9.57 -28.11 -13.95
CA SER A 3 8.32 -27.37 -14.10
C SER A 3 7.46 -27.65 -12.87
N ILE A 4 7.56 -26.80 -11.86
CA ILE A 4 6.63 -26.79 -10.72
C ILE A 4 5.39 -26.04 -11.18
N THR A 5 4.41 -26.79 -11.68
CA THR A 5 3.06 -26.28 -11.91
C THR A 5 2.38 -26.13 -10.55
N LEU A 6 2.44 -24.93 -9.96
CA LEU A 6 1.65 -24.60 -8.77
C LEU A 6 0.16 -24.59 -9.17
N ARG A 7 -0.51 -25.75 -9.05
CA ARG A 7 -1.97 -25.80 -9.01
C ARG A 7 -2.44 -25.15 -7.72
N PHE A 8 -3.17 -24.05 -7.85
CA PHE A 8 -3.97 -23.52 -6.76
C PHE A 8 -5.04 -24.57 -6.40
N PRO A 9 -5.39 -24.71 -5.11
CA PRO A 9 -6.51 -25.57 -4.74
C PRO A 9 -7.78 -25.03 -5.38
N ASP A 10 -8.38 -25.84 -6.26
CA ASP A 10 -9.74 -25.65 -6.72
C ASP A 10 -10.64 -25.54 -5.49
N PHE A 11 -11.46 -24.49 -5.45
CA PHE A 11 -12.55 -24.39 -4.50
C PHE A 11 -13.52 -25.54 -4.78
N ALA A 12 -13.38 -26.64 -4.03
CA ALA A 12 -14.35 -27.71 -4.02
C ALA A 12 -15.72 -27.11 -3.68
N SER A 13 -16.63 -27.18 -4.64
CA SER A 13 -18.04 -26.85 -4.43
C SER A 13 -18.57 -27.84 -3.38
N PRO A 14 -19.27 -27.38 -2.32
CA PRO A 14 -19.84 -28.30 -1.35
C PRO A 14 -20.84 -29.25 -2.04
N PRO A 15 -20.95 -30.50 -1.58
CA PRO A 15 -21.87 -31.47 -2.15
C PRO A 15 -23.30 -30.93 -2.10
N ALA A 16 -23.99 -30.99 -3.25
CA ALA A 16 -25.37 -30.58 -3.39
C ALA A 16 -26.27 -31.43 -2.49
N CYS A 17 -26.73 -30.86 -1.38
CA CYS A 17 -27.79 -31.43 -0.58
C CYS A 17 -29.10 -31.29 -1.38
N ARG A 18 -29.59 -32.40 -1.91
CA ARG A 18 -30.89 -32.52 -2.60
C ARG A 18 -31.99 -32.27 -1.56
N MET A 19 -32.53 -31.05 -1.51
CA MET A 19 -33.74 -30.74 -0.75
C MET A 19 -34.93 -30.56 -1.69
N ASN A 20 -36.05 -31.14 -1.24
CA ASN A 20 -37.34 -31.25 -1.90
C ASN A 20 -37.80 -29.96 -2.59
N SER A 21 -38.22 -30.14 -3.84
CA SER A 21 -39.06 -29.23 -4.62
C SER A 21 -40.44 -29.15 -3.97
N ASP A 22 -40.78 -27.98 -3.41
CA ASP A 22 -42.12 -27.34 -3.47
C ASP A 22 -42.35 -26.36 -2.32
N VAL A 23 -41.41 -25.42 -2.12
CA VAL A 23 -41.70 -24.17 -1.44
C VAL A 23 -41.46 -23.04 -2.43
N LYS A 24 -42.55 -22.47 -2.96
CA LYS A 24 -42.54 -21.22 -3.72
C LYS A 24 -42.00 -20.12 -2.82
N ASN A 25 -40.69 -19.95 -2.81
CA ASN A 25 -39.99 -18.97 -2.01
C ASN A 25 -40.14 -17.61 -2.72
N PRO A 26 -40.86 -16.62 -2.16
CA PRO A 26 -41.00 -15.28 -2.72
C PRO A 26 -39.72 -14.45 -2.47
N LEU A 27 -38.55 -15.10 -2.52
CA LEU A 27 -37.24 -14.46 -2.52
C LEU A 27 -37.01 -13.86 -3.90
N ALA A 28 -37.69 -12.73 -4.09
CA ALA A 28 -37.48 -11.76 -5.13
C ALA A 28 -35.98 -11.66 -5.46
N SER A 29 -35.72 -11.79 -6.75
CA SER A 29 -34.45 -11.57 -7.43
C SER A 29 -33.69 -10.37 -6.85
N ARG A 30 -32.81 -10.60 -5.88
CA ARG A 30 -31.80 -9.60 -5.51
C ARG A 30 -30.93 -9.41 -6.75
N ALA A 31 -31.04 -8.25 -7.37
CA ALA A 31 -30.20 -7.88 -8.50
C ALA A 31 -28.72 -8.18 -8.15
N PRO A 32 -27.97 -8.87 -9.04
CA PRO A 32 -26.59 -9.23 -8.76
C PRO A 32 -25.82 -7.97 -8.38
N ALA A 33 -25.15 -8.00 -7.22
CA ALA A 33 -24.37 -6.88 -6.75
C ALA A 33 -23.35 -6.50 -7.84
N LYS A 34 -23.46 -5.28 -8.37
CA LYS A 34 -22.58 -4.78 -9.44
C LYS A 34 -21.13 -4.96 -8.99
N THR A 35 -20.40 -5.84 -9.68
CA THR A 35 -18.97 -6.05 -9.45
C THR A 35 -18.26 -4.71 -9.62
N ILE A 36 -17.58 -4.26 -8.57
CA ILE A 36 -16.79 -3.03 -8.63
C ILE A 36 -15.75 -3.24 -9.73
N GLU A 37 -15.87 -2.47 -10.80
CA GLU A 37 -14.94 -2.51 -11.93
C GLU A 37 -13.53 -2.26 -11.40
N ARG A 38 -12.66 -3.27 -11.52
CA ARG A 38 -11.28 -3.18 -11.06
C ARG A 38 -10.54 -2.22 -11.99
N LEU A 39 -10.03 -1.13 -11.43
CA LEU A 39 -9.29 -0.13 -12.19
C LEU A 39 -7.85 -0.62 -12.41
N VAL A 40 -7.61 -1.33 -13.52
CA VAL A 40 -6.29 -1.90 -13.90
C VAL A 40 -5.19 -0.84 -13.86
N TRP A 41 -5.51 0.39 -14.22
CA TRP A 41 -4.58 1.52 -14.12
C TRP A 41 -4.04 1.80 -12.73
N LEU A 42 -4.86 1.67 -11.68
CA LEU A 42 -4.38 1.85 -10.32
C LEU A 42 -3.37 0.76 -9.96
N ASP A 43 -3.57 -0.45 -10.47
CA ASP A 43 -2.64 -1.56 -10.27
C ASP A 43 -1.32 -1.32 -11.02
N ALA A 44 -1.38 -0.82 -12.26
CA ALA A 44 -0.19 -0.42 -13.02
C ALA A 44 0.56 0.74 -12.35
N ALA A 45 -0.13 1.78 -11.89
CA ALA A 45 0.47 2.92 -11.21
C ALA A 45 1.14 2.52 -9.89
N ARG A 46 0.58 1.54 -9.16
CA ARG A 46 1.25 0.95 -7.98
C ARG A 46 2.52 0.20 -8.35
N LEU A 47 2.52 -0.56 -9.44
CA LEU A 47 3.72 -1.27 -9.90
C LEU A 47 4.81 -0.30 -10.36
N MET A 48 4.42 0.80 -11.01
CA MET A 48 5.34 1.89 -11.36
C MET A 48 5.92 2.55 -10.11
N ALA A 49 5.08 2.89 -9.13
CA ALA A 49 5.51 3.43 -7.84
C ALA A 49 6.51 2.50 -7.13
N MET A 50 6.24 1.19 -7.16
CA MET A 50 7.12 0.16 -6.60
C MET A 50 8.45 0.09 -7.33
N GLY A 51 8.44 0.08 -8.66
CA GLY A 51 9.65 0.08 -9.48
C GLY A 51 10.53 1.32 -9.23
N MET A 52 9.92 2.50 -9.13
CA MET A 52 10.63 3.75 -8.86
C MET A 52 11.32 3.77 -7.49
N VAL A 53 10.63 3.33 -6.43
CA VAL A 53 11.21 3.22 -5.08
C VAL A 53 12.34 2.19 -5.04
N ALA A 54 12.11 1.02 -5.65
CA ALA A 54 13.12 -0.02 -5.70
C ALA A 54 14.38 0.41 -6.48
N LEU A 55 14.20 1.13 -7.59
CA LEU A 55 15.28 1.70 -8.38
C LEU A 55 16.09 2.72 -7.56
N GLN A 56 15.43 3.62 -6.83
CA GLN A 56 16.12 4.59 -5.98
C GLN A 56 16.95 3.91 -4.90
N HIS A 57 16.39 2.90 -4.23
CA HIS A 57 17.13 2.13 -3.23
C HIS A 57 18.33 1.40 -3.83
N LEU A 58 18.17 0.79 -5.01
CA LEU A 58 19.28 0.15 -5.72
C LEU A 58 20.41 1.15 -6.02
N ILE A 59 20.07 2.31 -6.60
CA ILE A 59 21.03 3.37 -6.92
C ILE A 59 21.77 3.83 -5.66
N THR A 60 21.04 4.04 -4.57
CA THR A 60 21.60 4.49 -3.29
C THR A 60 22.49 3.42 -2.64
N ILE A 61 22.09 2.15 -2.70
CA ILE A 61 22.86 1.03 -2.12
C ILE A 61 24.19 0.84 -2.86
N CYS A 62 24.19 0.98 -4.19
CA CYS A 62 25.41 0.85 -4.99
C CYS A 62 26.24 2.15 -5.05
N ASP A 63 26.00 3.11 -4.15
CA ASP A 63 26.69 4.41 -4.09
C ASP A 63 26.70 5.19 -5.43
N VAL A 64 25.69 4.98 -6.27
CA VAL A 64 25.54 5.72 -7.53
C VAL A 64 24.80 7.02 -7.24
N GLN A 65 25.26 8.13 -7.81
CA GLN A 65 24.55 9.40 -7.68
C GLN A 65 23.17 9.31 -8.33
N PRO A 66 22.07 9.56 -7.59
CA PRO A 66 20.75 9.47 -8.16
C PRO A 66 20.53 10.56 -9.20
N PRO A 67 19.96 10.23 -10.36
CA PRO A 67 19.57 11.25 -11.31
C PRO A 67 18.49 12.12 -10.66
N ARG A 68 18.71 13.43 -10.64
CA ARG A 68 17.63 14.37 -10.30
C ARG A 68 16.60 14.31 -11.43
N MET A 69 15.40 13.81 -11.13
CA MET A 69 14.31 13.70 -12.09
C MET A 69 13.45 14.97 -12.07
N LEU A 70 12.22 14.84 -12.56
CA LEU A 70 11.20 15.88 -12.69
C LEU A 70 11.09 16.74 -11.41
N LEU A 71 11.17 18.06 -11.58
CA LEU A 71 11.05 19.06 -10.49
C LEU A 71 12.10 18.89 -9.37
N GLY A 72 13.25 18.25 -9.66
CA GLY A 72 14.33 18.07 -8.69
C GLY A 72 14.09 16.93 -7.68
N LEU A 73 13.03 16.14 -7.86
CA LEU A 73 12.78 14.95 -7.05
C LEU A 73 13.61 13.77 -7.54
N ASP A 74 14.07 12.94 -6.61
CA ASP A 74 14.61 11.63 -6.93
C ASP A 74 13.47 10.64 -7.30
N PRO A 75 13.75 9.58 -8.08
CA PRO A 75 12.73 8.60 -8.45
C PRO A 75 12.00 7.98 -7.25
N GLY A 76 12.67 7.81 -6.12
CA GLY A 76 12.07 7.25 -4.91
C GLY A 76 10.96 8.14 -4.37
N GLN A 77 11.20 9.45 -4.26
CA GLN A 77 10.18 10.41 -3.83
C GLN A 77 8.99 10.44 -4.79
N VAL A 78 9.23 10.33 -6.11
CA VAL A 78 8.13 10.21 -7.09
C VAL A 78 7.30 8.96 -6.80
N GLY A 79 7.94 7.81 -6.66
CA GLY A 79 7.27 6.55 -6.39
C GLY A 79 6.50 6.55 -5.06
N VAL A 80 7.07 7.10 -3.99
CA VAL A 80 6.39 7.24 -2.69
C VAL A 80 5.18 8.17 -2.82
N ALA A 81 5.31 9.33 -3.47
CA ALA A 81 4.19 10.25 -3.69
C ALA A 81 3.05 9.60 -4.48
N MET A 82 3.36 8.86 -5.56
CA MET A 82 2.37 8.08 -6.33
C MET A 82 1.64 7.07 -5.44
N PHE A 83 2.39 6.30 -4.64
CA PHE A 83 1.84 5.29 -3.73
C PHE A 83 0.89 5.92 -2.69
N PHE A 84 1.28 7.02 -2.07
CA PHE A 84 0.46 7.73 -1.09
C PHE A 84 -0.79 8.35 -1.73
N ALA A 85 -0.68 8.94 -2.93
CA ALA A 85 -1.81 9.46 -3.67
C ALA A 85 -2.86 8.38 -3.99
N ILE A 86 -2.42 7.23 -4.50
CA ILE A 86 -3.30 6.08 -4.77
C ILE A 86 -3.94 5.56 -3.47
N SER A 87 -3.16 5.50 -2.39
CA SER A 87 -3.65 5.07 -1.08
C SER A 87 -4.73 6.01 -0.54
N GLY A 88 -4.56 7.33 -0.68
CA GLY A 88 -5.55 8.34 -0.30
C GLY A 88 -6.83 8.23 -1.13
N LEU A 89 -6.71 8.09 -2.46
CA LEU A 89 -7.83 7.90 -3.38
C LEU A 89 -8.69 6.69 -2.96
N LEU A 90 -8.04 5.56 -2.72
CA LEU A 90 -8.71 4.32 -2.32
C LEU A 90 -9.26 4.36 -0.89
N ALA A 91 -8.70 5.20 -0.02
CA ALA A 91 -9.23 5.44 1.30
C ALA A 91 -10.57 6.17 1.23
N ALA A 92 -10.73 7.13 0.30
CA ALA A 92 -11.99 7.82 0.05
C ALA A 92 -13.07 6.88 -0.52
N GLN A 93 -12.71 6.01 -1.48
CA GLN A 93 -13.65 5.16 -2.22
C GLN A 93 -14.22 3.97 -1.43
N GLY A 94 -13.65 3.61 -0.28
CA GLY A 94 -14.17 2.52 0.54
C GLY A 94 -15.60 2.78 1.01
N LYS A 95 -16.47 1.75 0.95
CA LYS A 95 -17.87 1.81 1.43
C LYS A 95 -17.95 2.57 2.76
N GLN A 96 -18.94 3.47 2.87
CA GLN A 96 -19.22 4.19 4.11
C GLN A 96 -19.58 3.15 5.17
N GLY A 97 -18.69 2.99 6.14
CA GLY A 97 -18.85 2.12 7.30
C GLY A 97 -18.17 2.79 8.50
N HIS A 98 -18.35 2.22 9.69
CA HIS A 98 -17.81 2.79 10.93
C HIS A 98 -16.29 3.05 10.80
N PRO A 99 -15.80 4.28 11.05
CA PRO A 99 -14.39 4.65 10.80
C PRO A 99 -13.39 3.71 11.48
N VAL A 100 -13.68 3.28 12.72
CA VAL A 100 -12.82 2.37 13.49
C VAL A 100 -12.76 0.97 12.85
N SER A 101 -13.89 0.45 12.35
CA SER A 101 -13.92 -0.86 11.68
C SER A 101 -13.14 -0.79 10.36
N TRP A 102 -13.28 0.31 9.63
CA TRP A 102 -12.50 0.57 8.43
C TRP A 102 -11.00 0.62 8.72
N LEU A 103 -10.60 1.36 9.76
CA LEU A 103 -9.19 1.50 10.15
C LEU A 103 -8.62 0.14 10.59
N SER A 104 -9.31 -0.58 11.47
CA SER A 104 -8.89 -1.92 11.93
C SER A 104 -8.69 -2.90 10.76
N LYS A 105 -9.59 -2.89 9.77
CA LYS A 105 -9.44 -3.69 8.55
C LYS A 105 -8.21 -3.31 7.72
N ARG A 106 -7.86 -2.03 7.67
CA ARG A 106 -6.64 -1.56 6.98
C ARG A 106 -5.39 -1.95 7.76
N LEU A 107 -5.37 -1.70 9.07
CA LEU A 107 -4.26 -2.02 9.94
C LEU A 107 -3.95 -3.52 9.94
N SER A 108 -4.96 -4.39 10.09
CA SER A 108 -4.77 -5.85 10.03
C SER A 108 -4.26 -6.38 8.69
N ARG A 109 -4.47 -5.66 7.59
CA ARG A 109 -3.87 -5.99 6.28
C ARG A 109 -2.39 -5.59 6.21
N ILE A 110 -2.01 -4.50 6.86
CA ILE A 110 -0.65 -3.93 6.81
C ILE A 110 0.26 -4.63 7.82
N TYR A 111 -0.19 -4.74 9.07
CA TYR A 111 0.64 -5.20 10.19
C TYR A 111 1.06 -6.66 10.08
N LEU A 112 0.20 -7.56 9.60
CA LEU A 112 0.54 -8.98 9.59
C LEU A 112 1.78 -9.30 8.71
N PRO A 113 1.81 -8.96 7.41
CA PRO A 113 3.02 -9.17 6.60
C PRO A 113 4.18 -8.28 7.04
N TYR A 114 3.91 -7.09 7.58
CA TYR A 114 4.94 -6.20 8.15
C TYR A 114 5.67 -6.85 9.32
N TRP A 115 4.94 -7.45 10.27
CA TRP A 115 5.52 -8.13 11.40
C TRP A 115 6.39 -9.31 10.97
N ILE A 116 5.95 -10.10 9.99
CA ILE A 116 6.78 -11.19 9.45
C ILE A 116 8.10 -10.63 8.90
N ALA A 117 8.04 -9.53 8.13
CA ALA A 117 9.23 -8.90 7.57
C ALA A 117 10.14 -8.29 8.66
N VAL A 118 9.59 -7.56 9.63
CA VAL A 118 10.32 -6.98 10.76
C VAL A 118 10.99 -8.08 11.58
N THR A 119 10.30 -9.17 11.88
CA THR A 119 10.88 -10.33 12.57
C THR A 119 12.08 -10.85 11.78
N GLY A 120 11.94 -11.08 10.47
CA GLY A 120 13.04 -11.53 9.62
C GLY A 120 14.25 -10.60 9.64
N VAL A 121 14.02 -9.29 9.55
CA VAL A 121 15.09 -8.27 9.57
C VAL A 121 15.77 -8.19 10.94
N LEU A 122 15.00 -8.22 12.03
CA LEU A 122 15.55 -8.22 13.39
C LEU A 122 16.34 -9.50 13.69
N THR A 123 15.85 -10.65 13.24
CA THR A 123 16.58 -11.92 13.34
C THR A 123 17.87 -11.88 12.55
N ALA A 124 17.83 -11.37 11.31
CA ALA A 124 19.04 -11.19 10.51
C ALA A 124 20.04 -10.25 11.20
N ASN A 125 19.59 -9.10 11.69
CA ASN A 125 20.41 -8.14 12.44
C ASN A 125 21.03 -8.76 13.70
N TYR A 126 20.27 -9.59 14.42
CA TYR A 126 20.75 -10.32 15.60
C TYR A 126 21.83 -11.35 15.21
N ILE A 127 21.65 -12.10 14.12
CA ILE A 127 22.65 -13.08 13.67
C ILE A 127 23.92 -12.38 13.19
N THR A 128 23.79 -11.29 12.44
CA THR A 128 24.93 -10.59 11.85
C THR A 128 25.59 -9.58 12.79
N GLN A 129 24.97 -9.29 13.94
CA GLN A 129 25.39 -8.24 14.88
C GLN A 129 25.63 -6.90 14.18
N TYR A 130 24.78 -6.55 13.20
CA TYR A 130 24.98 -5.38 12.35
C TYR A 130 24.83 -4.08 13.13
N LYS A 131 23.80 -4.01 13.99
CA LYS A 131 23.50 -2.83 14.79
C LYS A 131 22.89 -3.20 16.15
N PRO A 132 23.24 -2.51 17.26
CA PRO A 132 22.55 -2.72 18.53
C PRO A 132 21.05 -2.42 18.39
N ALA A 133 20.22 -3.30 18.94
CA ALA A 133 18.77 -3.22 18.88
C ALA A 133 18.19 -3.13 20.29
N PRO A 134 18.21 -1.95 20.95
CA PRO A 134 17.61 -1.80 22.27
C PRO A 134 16.12 -2.16 22.21
N LEU A 135 15.56 -2.64 23.32
CA LEU A 135 14.17 -3.10 23.39
C LEU A 135 13.18 -2.01 22.92
N SER A 136 13.44 -0.74 23.24
CA SER A 136 12.62 0.40 22.78
C SER A 136 12.56 0.52 21.26
N LEU A 137 13.69 0.29 20.56
CA LEU A 137 13.76 0.31 19.11
C LEU A 137 13.00 -0.88 18.52
N VAL A 138 13.19 -2.08 19.07
CA VAL A 138 12.45 -3.29 18.65
C VAL A 138 10.94 -3.08 18.77
N LEU A 139 10.47 -2.54 19.90
CA LEU A 139 9.05 -2.24 20.10
C LEU A 139 8.55 -1.17 19.12
N ALA A 140 9.34 -0.11 18.87
CA ALA A 140 8.99 0.93 17.91
C ALA A 140 8.92 0.41 16.46
N GLU A 141 9.81 -0.52 16.07
CA GLU A 141 9.79 -1.23 14.80
C GLU A 141 8.50 -2.06 14.69
N TYR A 142 8.17 -2.94 15.65
CA TYR A 142 6.93 -3.72 15.59
C TYR A 142 5.65 -2.87 15.60
N ALA A 143 5.64 -1.77 16.35
CA ALA A 143 4.53 -0.82 16.37
C ALA A 143 4.39 -0.04 15.05
N GLY A 144 5.44 -0.01 14.23
CA GLY A 144 5.48 0.77 13.00
C GLY A 144 5.57 2.26 13.28
N ILE A 145 6.14 2.69 14.41
CA ILE A 145 6.31 4.12 14.78
C ILE A 145 7.79 4.55 14.80
N VAL A 146 8.68 3.70 14.29
CA VAL A 146 10.13 3.92 14.33
C VAL A 146 10.55 5.20 13.59
N GLY A 147 9.87 5.54 12.49
CA GLY A 147 10.14 6.78 11.73
C GLY A 147 9.87 8.07 12.53
N TRP A 148 9.09 7.98 13.60
CA TRP A 148 8.77 9.09 14.50
C TRP A 148 9.68 9.15 15.73
N THR A 149 10.10 7.99 16.24
CA THR A 149 10.71 7.87 17.56
C THR A 149 12.22 7.72 17.52
N HIS A 150 12.77 7.05 16.50
CA HIS A 150 14.20 6.70 16.41
C HIS A 150 14.78 7.14 15.06
N ARG A 151 14.56 8.40 14.68
CA ARG A 151 15.06 8.95 13.40
C ARG A 151 16.58 8.80 13.33
N GLY A 152 17.06 8.23 12.22
CA GLY A 152 18.47 7.94 11.99
C GLY A 152 18.98 6.66 12.65
N ASP A 153 18.23 6.09 13.61
CA ASP A 153 18.65 4.89 14.34
C ASP A 153 17.87 3.61 13.96
N ILE A 154 17.14 3.64 12.85
CA ILE A 154 16.29 2.54 12.36
C ILE A 154 17.14 1.35 11.86
N ILE A 155 16.76 0.10 12.14
CA ILE A 155 17.47 -1.09 11.65
C ILE A 155 17.13 -1.31 10.17
N GLY A 156 15.83 -1.26 9.84
CA GLY A 156 15.37 -1.24 8.47
C GLY A 156 14.99 0.17 8.09
N VAL A 157 15.96 1.01 7.66
CA VAL A 157 15.70 2.44 7.34
C VAL A 157 14.43 2.61 6.52
N TYR A 158 14.23 1.77 5.50
CA TYR A 158 13.06 1.77 4.63
C TYR A 158 11.72 1.59 5.36
N PHE A 159 11.63 1.01 6.56
CA PHE A 159 10.38 0.91 7.31
C PHE A 159 9.78 2.25 7.77
N TRP A 160 10.52 3.36 7.64
CA TRP A 160 9.98 4.70 7.87
C TRP A 160 8.68 4.98 7.09
N PHE A 161 8.55 4.41 5.88
CA PHE A 161 7.34 4.61 5.07
C PHE A 161 6.10 4.00 5.73
N VAL A 162 6.25 2.90 6.49
CA VAL A 162 5.15 2.25 7.20
C VAL A 162 4.63 3.17 8.31
N SER A 163 5.54 3.84 9.03
CA SER A 163 5.16 4.85 10.03
C SER A 163 4.34 5.99 9.46
N LEU A 164 4.73 6.47 8.27
CA LEU A 164 3.97 7.51 7.58
C LEU A 164 2.63 6.98 7.05
N LEU A 165 2.60 5.75 6.51
CA LEU A 165 1.37 5.13 6.01
C LEU A 165 0.32 4.93 7.10
N LEU A 166 0.74 4.45 8.28
CA LEU A 166 -0.12 4.30 9.44
C LEU A 166 -0.69 5.65 9.89
N PHE A 167 0.15 6.68 9.93
CA PHE A 167 -0.27 8.05 10.23
C PHE A 167 -1.31 8.56 9.21
N CYS A 168 -1.05 8.42 7.91
CA CYS A 168 -2.00 8.83 6.87
C CYS A 168 -3.35 8.08 6.97
N TYR A 169 -3.35 6.79 7.31
CA TYR A 169 -4.60 6.06 7.53
C TYR A 169 -5.36 6.51 8.77
N LEU A 170 -4.66 6.94 9.83
CA LEU A 170 -5.30 7.59 10.97
C LEU A 170 -5.97 8.91 10.56
N LEU A 171 -5.29 9.74 9.74
CA LEU A 171 -5.89 10.95 9.18
C LEU A 171 -7.14 10.65 8.35
N ALA A 172 -7.09 9.63 7.49
CA ALA A 172 -8.25 9.20 6.71
C ALA A 172 -9.40 8.69 7.59
N ALA A 173 -9.10 8.00 8.69
CA ALA A 173 -10.12 7.59 9.66
C ALA A 173 -10.76 8.80 10.35
N ALA A 174 -9.97 9.82 10.71
CA ALA A 174 -10.48 11.07 11.25
C ALA A 174 -11.39 11.80 10.24
N VAL A 175 -10.99 11.87 8.96
CA VAL A 175 -11.82 12.47 7.88
C VAL A 175 -13.10 11.67 7.64
N LYS A 176 -13.10 10.37 7.87
CA LYS A 176 -14.31 9.54 7.84
C LYS A 176 -15.24 9.79 9.04
N PHE A 177 -14.68 10.22 10.17
CA PHE A 177 -15.46 10.62 11.34
C PHE A 177 -16.12 11.99 11.11
N ASP A 178 -15.34 12.97 10.65
CA ASP A 178 -15.85 14.28 10.23
C ASP A 178 -15.11 14.77 8.99
N ARG A 179 -15.85 14.96 7.88
CA ARG A 179 -15.29 15.42 6.61
C ARG A 179 -14.79 16.87 6.66
N ARG A 180 -15.31 17.68 7.57
CA ARG A 180 -14.97 19.11 7.69
C ARG A 180 -13.52 19.33 8.11
N ILE A 181 -12.88 18.33 8.70
CA ILE A 181 -11.48 18.44 9.13
C ILE A 181 -10.49 18.34 7.98
N LEU A 182 -10.88 17.80 6.81
CA LEU A 182 -9.98 17.61 5.67
C LEU A 182 -9.22 18.89 5.26
N PRO A 183 -9.88 20.05 5.04
CA PRO A 183 -9.16 21.28 4.73
C PRO A 183 -8.19 21.68 5.84
N LEU A 184 -8.53 21.48 7.12
CA LEU A 184 -7.64 21.76 8.24
C LEU A 184 -6.40 20.87 8.22
N LEU A 185 -6.56 19.58 7.91
CA LEU A 185 -5.44 18.65 7.77
C LEU A 185 -4.52 19.02 6.60
N VAL A 186 -5.08 19.50 5.48
CA VAL A 186 -4.29 20.00 4.34
C VAL A 186 -3.49 21.23 4.76
N VAL A 187 -4.11 22.20 5.44
CA VAL A 187 -3.41 23.39 5.96
C VAL A 187 -2.32 23.00 6.95
N ALA A 188 -2.61 22.08 7.88
CA ALA A 188 -1.62 21.58 8.84
C ALA A 188 -0.43 20.93 8.14
N ALA A 189 -0.66 20.11 7.10
CA ALA A 189 0.40 19.48 6.33
C ALA A 189 1.22 20.50 5.50
N ILE A 190 0.59 21.58 5.00
CA ILE A 190 1.30 22.69 4.35
C ILE A 190 2.20 23.41 5.35
N VAL A 191 1.68 23.72 6.54
CA VAL A 191 2.45 24.35 7.61
C VAL A 191 3.63 23.46 8.02
N TRP A 192 3.40 22.15 8.12
CA TRP A 192 4.40 21.15 8.47
C TRP A 192 5.57 21.04 7.48
N LEU A 193 5.40 21.46 6.22
CA LEU A 193 6.51 21.53 5.24
C LEU A 193 7.71 22.32 5.77
N ARG A 194 7.51 23.27 6.67
CA ARG A 194 8.58 24.08 7.28
C ARG A 194 9.51 23.29 8.21
N TRP A 195 9.04 22.17 8.76
CA TRP A 195 9.82 21.36 9.71
C TRP A 195 10.29 20.05 9.09
N ASP A 196 9.49 19.42 8.24
CA ASP A 196 9.81 18.13 7.65
C ASP A 196 9.25 18.00 6.24
N VAL A 197 10.08 18.35 5.25
CA VAL A 197 9.71 18.32 3.83
C VAL A 197 9.31 16.91 3.38
N GLY A 198 10.02 15.88 3.84
CA GLY A 198 9.81 14.50 3.40
C GLY A 198 8.46 13.94 3.86
N TYR A 199 8.17 14.02 5.15
CA TYR A 199 6.91 13.50 5.69
C TYR A 199 5.71 14.37 5.28
N ALA A 200 5.85 15.69 5.29
CA ALA A 200 4.75 16.59 4.96
C ALA A 200 4.36 16.51 3.47
N SER A 201 5.33 16.44 2.55
CA SER A 201 5.04 16.36 1.11
C SER A 201 4.31 15.07 0.73
N ASN A 202 4.72 13.92 1.30
CA ASN A 202 4.06 12.64 1.08
C ASN A 202 2.68 12.57 1.76
N THR A 203 2.52 13.22 2.93
CA THR A 203 1.20 13.42 3.56
C THR A 203 0.29 14.25 2.66
N LEU A 204 0.80 15.32 2.05
CA LEU A 204 0.03 16.14 1.09
C LEU A 204 -0.36 15.35 -0.16
N ALA A 205 0.52 14.49 -0.69
CA ALA A 205 0.17 13.58 -1.78
C ALA A 205 -1.01 12.66 -1.40
N PHE A 206 -0.97 12.08 -0.19
CA PHE A 206 -2.08 11.28 0.34
C PHE A 206 -3.39 12.08 0.47
N LEU A 207 -3.34 13.25 1.10
CA LEU A 207 -4.52 14.10 1.30
C LEU A 207 -5.08 14.63 -0.02
N THR A 208 -4.24 14.80 -1.04
CA THR A 208 -4.66 15.14 -2.41
C THR A 208 -5.46 14.00 -3.03
N GLY A 209 -4.94 12.77 -2.93
CA GLY A 209 -5.68 11.59 -3.36
C GLY A 209 -6.99 11.40 -2.62
N LEU A 210 -6.99 11.61 -1.30
CA LEU A 210 -8.18 11.55 -0.46
C LEU A 210 -9.22 12.60 -0.89
N SER A 211 -8.80 13.85 -1.11
CA SER A 211 -9.66 14.95 -1.56
C SER A 211 -10.29 14.67 -2.91
N LEU A 212 -9.49 14.26 -3.90
CA LEU A 212 -9.98 13.94 -5.24
C LEU A 212 -10.92 12.72 -5.23
N GLY A 213 -10.64 11.71 -4.40
CA GLY A 213 -11.50 10.54 -4.25
C GLY A 213 -12.86 10.82 -3.59
N GLN A 214 -12.97 11.90 -2.80
CA GLN A 214 -14.27 12.32 -2.25
C GLN A 214 -15.18 12.95 -3.31
N LEU A 215 -14.62 13.46 -4.41
CA LEU A 215 -15.40 14.03 -5.53
C LEU A 215 -16.06 12.96 -6.42
N GLY A 216 -15.66 11.70 -6.30
CA GLY A 216 -16.27 10.58 -7.04
C GLY A 216 -15.30 9.43 -7.30
N MET A 217 -15.83 8.34 -7.88
CA MET A 217 -15.00 7.18 -8.27
C MET A 217 -13.99 7.51 -9.35
N ARG A 218 -14.36 8.40 -10.28
CA ARG A 218 -13.48 8.96 -11.30
C ARG A 218 -13.48 10.48 -11.10
N PRO A 219 -12.43 11.06 -10.49
CA PRO A 219 -12.38 12.50 -10.28
C PRO A 219 -12.45 13.22 -11.64
N SER A 220 -13.10 14.38 -11.65
CA SER A 220 -13.23 15.18 -12.88
C SER A 220 -11.85 15.60 -13.38
N PHE A 221 -11.58 15.31 -14.66
CA PHE A 221 -10.34 15.71 -15.34
C PHE A 221 -9.99 17.18 -15.11
N LYS A 222 -11.00 18.07 -15.16
CA LYS A 222 -10.81 19.53 -14.96
C LYS A 222 -10.26 19.85 -13.57
N TRP A 223 -10.82 19.23 -12.52
CA TRP A 223 -10.39 19.46 -11.14
C TRP A 223 -9.01 18.86 -10.88
N THR A 224 -8.75 17.64 -11.36
CA THR A 224 -7.44 17.00 -11.21
C THR A 224 -6.34 17.78 -11.95
N MET A 225 -6.63 18.26 -13.15
CA MET A 225 -5.71 19.12 -13.91
C MET A 225 -5.44 20.44 -13.18
N ALA A 226 -6.48 21.11 -12.68
CA ALA A 226 -6.33 22.35 -11.94
C ALA A 226 -5.46 22.18 -10.69
N VAL A 227 -5.70 21.13 -9.88
CA VAL A 227 -4.87 20.81 -8.70
C VAL A 227 -3.42 20.55 -9.11
N THR A 228 -3.20 19.81 -10.21
CA THR A 228 -1.86 19.49 -10.72
C THR A 228 -1.10 20.75 -11.13
N VAL A 229 -1.72 21.62 -11.93
CA VAL A 229 -1.10 22.85 -12.45
C VAL A 229 -0.82 23.83 -11.32
N VAL A 230 -1.78 24.03 -10.40
CA VAL A 230 -1.60 24.92 -9.24
C VAL A 230 -0.48 24.42 -8.34
N ALA A 231 -0.43 23.12 -8.05
CA ALA A 231 0.67 22.53 -7.27
C ALA A 231 2.02 22.67 -7.97
N GLY A 232 2.07 22.54 -9.29
CA GLY A 232 3.28 22.73 -10.09
C GLY A 232 3.80 24.17 -9.97
N ALA A 233 2.90 25.15 -10.07
CA ALA A 233 3.24 26.56 -9.86
C ALA A 233 3.72 26.82 -8.42
N LEU A 234 3.03 26.28 -7.41
CA LEU A 234 3.45 26.41 -6.00
C LEU A 234 4.80 25.74 -5.70
N THR A 235 5.16 24.69 -6.44
CA THR A 235 6.47 24.04 -6.34
C THR A 235 7.60 25.02 -6.68
N ILE A 236 7.39 25.83 -7.73
CA ILE A 236 8.37 26.81 -8.22
C ILE A 236 8.38 28.06 -7.33
N VAL A 237 7.21 28.54 -6.93
CA VAL A 237 7.08 29.86 -6.29
C VAL A 237 7.14 29.81 -4.77
N VAL A 238 6.69 28.71 -4.15
CA VAL A 238 6.50 28.64 -2.69
C VAL A 238 7.44 27.62 -2.05
N HIS A 239 7.35 26.35 -2.44
CA HIS A 239 8.11 25.29 -1.78
C HIS A 239 8.18 24.00 -2.60
N GLN A 240 9.38 23.40 -2.71
CA GLN A 240 9.62 22.17 -3.49
C GLN A 240 8.74 20.98 -3.08
N GLY A 241 8.27 20.92 -1.83
CA GLY A 241 7.40 19.86 -1.33
C GLY A 241 6.03 19.76 -2.05
N PHE A 242 5.61 20.81 -2.78
CA PHE A 242 4.41 20.74 -3.63
C PHE A 242 4.60 19.87 -4.88
N ALA A 243 5.83 19.46 -5.21
CA ALA A 243 6.09 18.54 -6.32
C ALA A 243 5.37 17.20 -6.12
N CYS A 244 5.30 16.69 -4.88
CA CYS A 244 4.55 15.48 -4.53
C CYS A 244 3.04 15.63 -4.76
N VAL A 245 2.49 16.83 -4.57
CA VAL A 245 1.07 17.13 -4.87
C VAL A 245 0.83 17.13 -6.38
N SER A 246 1.76 17.71 -7.16
CA SER A 246 1.71 17.68 -8.63
C SER A 246 1.75 16.24 -9.14
N ILE A 247 2.64 15.40 -8.60
CA ILE A 247 2.74 13.98 -8.93
C ILE A 247 1.47 13.23 -8.54
N ALA A 248 0.91 13.51 -7.37
CA ALA A 248 -0.37 12.93 -6.95
C ALA A 248 -1.48 13.25 -7.96
N GLY A 249 -1.58 14.52 -8.37
CA GLY A 249 -2.52 14.98 -9.39
C GLY A 249 -2.34 14.26 -10.73
N MET A 250 -1.11 14.21 -11.26
CA MET A 250 -0.79 13.49 -12.51
C MET A 250 -1.13 12.00 -12.42
N THR A 251 -0.78 11.35 -11.30
CA THR A 251 -1.07 9.92 -11.06
C THR A 251 -2.56 9.67 -11.14
N ILE A 252 -3.36 10.53 -10.51
CA ILE A 252 -4.82 10.41 -10.51
C ILE A 252 -5.40 10.76 -11.88
N LEU A 253 -4.79 11.69 -12.62
CA LEU A 253 -5.20 12.03 -13.98
C LEU A 253 -5.12 10.83 -14.92
N THR A 254 -4.15 9.92 -14.71
CA THR A 254 -4.07 8.68 -15.51
C THR A 254 -5.34 7.82 -15.42
N THR A 255 -6.12 7.93 -14.34
CA THR A 255 -7.41 7.22 -14.20
C THR A 255 -8.47 7.72 -15.19
N ALA A 256 -8.30 8.91 -15.76
CA ALA A 256 -9.19 9.46 -16.77
C ALA A 256 -8.85 8.99 -18.20
N ILE A 257 -7.66 8.41 -18.42
CA ILE A 257 -7.23 7.94 -19.73
C ILE A 257 -7.85 6.56 -19.99
N PRO A 258 -8.74 6.40 -20.98
CA PRO A 258 -9.23 5.08 -21.35
C PRO A 258 -8.08 4.28 -21.95
N PHE A 259 -7.82 3.10 -21.40
CA PHE A 259 -6.81 2.19 -21.94
C PHE A 259 -7.31 0.79 -21.77
N SER A 260 -7.28 0.08 -22.88
CA SER A 260 -7.52 -1.34 -22.95
C SER A 260 -6.17 -2.03 -22.99
N LEU A 261 -5.92 -2.88 -22.00
CA LEU A 261 -4.86 -3.87 -22.11
C LEU A 261 -5.45 -5.16 -22.64
N HIS A 262 -4.57 -6.01 -23.16
CA HIS A 262 -4.94 -7.39 -23.42
C HIS A 262 -5.32 -8.07 -22.10
N GLU A 263 -6.39 -8.89 -22.09
CA GLU A 263 -6.96 -9.49 -20.87
C GLU A 263 -5.92 -10.25 -20.02
N GLN A 264 -4.95 -10.90 -20.68
CA GLN A 264 -3.87 -11.59 -19.98
C GLN A 264 -2.94 -10.61 -19.25
N ALA A 265 -2.61 -9.47 -19.86
CA ALA A 265 -1.79 -8.44 -19.25
C ALA A 265 -2.50 -7.81 -18.04
N GLU A 266 -3.82 -7.60 -18.12
CA GLU A 266 -4.61 -7.13 -16.98
C GLU A 266 -4.54 -8.08 -15.79
N LYS A 267 -4.70 -9.40 -16.04
CA LYS A 267 -4.59 -10.43 -15.00
C LYS A 267 -3.19 -10.46 -14.37
N VAL A 268 -2.14 -10.33 -15.18
CA VAL A 268 -0.75 -10.30 -14.70
C VAL A 268 -0.50 -9.05 -13.84
N ILE A 269 -0.85 -7.86 -14.33
CA ILE A 269 -0.69 -6.60 -13.59
C ILE A 269 -1.47 -6.64 -12.28
N ALA A 270 -2.71 -7.11 -12.34
CA ALA A 270 -3.56 -7.31 -11.17
C ALA A 270 -2.87 -8.21 -10.12
N LYS A 271 -2.32 -9.34 -10.57
CA LYS A 271 -1.67 -10.31 -9.67
C LYS A 271 -0.37 -9.76 -9.07
N LEU A 272 0.47 -9.12 -9.89
CA LEU A 272 1.70 -8.49 -9.44
C LEU A 272 1.40 -7.35 -8.45
N SER A 273 0.37 -6.56 -8.70
CA SER A 273 -0.01 -5.45 -7.82
C SER A 273 -0.49 -5.94 -6.45
N GLU A 274 -1.13 -7.11 -6.36
CA GLU A 274 -1.48 -7.74 -5.08
C GLU A 274 -0.24 -8.11 -4.25
N MET A 275 0.88 -8.39 -4.91
CA MET A 275 2.16 -8.73 -4.26
C MET A 275 3.04 -7.51 -3.99
N SER A 276 2.70 -6.33 -4.52
CA SER A 276 3.56 -5.14 -4.44
C SER A 276 3.96 -4.78 -3.02
N TYR A 277 3.04 -4.89 -2.04
CA TYR A 277 3.35 -4.62 -0.64
C TYR A 277 4.37 -5.60 -0.05
N HIS A 278 4.30 -6.89 -0.39
CA HIS A 278 5.27 -7.88 0.07
C HIS A 278 6.64 -7.63 -0.54
N PHE A 279 6.69 -7.20 -1.80
CA PHE A 279 7.92 -6.77 -2.45
C PHE A 279 8.52 -5.53 -1.78
N TYR A 280 7.70 -4.52 -1.45
CA TYR A 280 8.15 -3.34 -0.70
C TYR A 280 8.81 -3.71 0.64
N LEU A 281 8.31 -4.73 1.34
CA LEU A 281 8.89 -5.19 2.60
C LEU A 281 10.19 -5.99 2.41
N ALA A 282 10.35 -6.68 1.28
CA ALA A 282 11.47 -7.59 1.03
C ALA A 282 12.65 -6.94 0.29
N HIS A 283 12.42 -5.98 -0.60
CA HIS A 283 13.42 -5.62 -1.61
C HIS A 283 14.75 -5.08 -1.07
N VAL A 284 14.74 -4.20 -0.06
CA VAL A 284 15.98 -3.61 0.46
C VAL A 284 16.92 -4.65 1.08
N PRO A 285 16.49 -5.57 1.97
CA PRO A 285 17.35 -6.64 2.47
C PRO A 285 18.03 -7.45 1.37
N PHE A 286 17.31 -7.77 0.29
CA PHE A 286 17.88 -8.53 -0.82
C PHE A 286 18.85 -7.71 -1.66
N TYR A 287 18.60 -6.41 -1.89
CA TYR A 287 19.57 -5.53 -2.54
C TYR A 287 20.84 -5.39 -1.71
N LEU A 288 20.74 -5.19 -0.40
CA LEU A 288 21.90 -5.12 0.50
C LEU A 288 22.70 -6.43 0.51
N ALA A 289 22.01 -7.57 0.54
CA ALA A 289 22.67 -8.88 0.48
C ALA A 289 23.38 -9.09 -0.87
N ALA A 290 22.77 -8.70 -1.98
CA ALA A 290 23.36 -8.81 -3.31
C ALA A 290 24.56 -7.87 -3.48
N ASP A 291 24.48 -6.63 -2.99
CA ASP A 291 25.59 -5.67 -3.00
C ASP A 291 26.79 -6.16 -2.19
N LYS A 292 26.55 -6.76 -1.02
CA LYS A 292 27.60 -7.38 -0.22
C LYS A 292 28.32 -8.54 -0.93
N LEU A 293 27.63 -9.26 -1.82
CA LEU A 293 28.22 -10.35 -2.61
C LEU A 293 28.90 -9.84 -3.89
N PHE A 294 28.40 -8.76 -4.48
CA PHE A 294 28.85 -8.20 -5.75
C PHE A 294 29.03 -6.68 -5.66
N PRO A 295 29.99 -6.20 -4.84
CA PRO A 295 30.17 -4.76 -4.61
C PRO A 295 30.52 -4.05 -5.92
N ASN A 296 29.98 -2.85 -6.12
CA ASN A 296 30.17 -2.01 -7.32
C ASN A 296 29.61 -2.59 -8.64
N HIS A 297 28.88 -3.71 -8.61
CA HIS A 297 28.28 -4.32 -9.80
C HIS A 297 26.77 -4.06 -9.88
N LEU A 298 26.37 -2.83 -10.19
CA LEU A 298 24.96 -2.39 -10.25
C LEU A 298 24.03 -3.38 -10.96
N PHE A 299 24.46 -3.90 -12.12
CA PHE A 299 23.65 -4.86 -12.88
C PHE A 299 23.44 -6.19 -12.13
N MET A 300 24.47 -6.72 -11.47
CA MET A 300 24.36 -7.95 -10.69
C MET A 300 23.50 -7.74 -9.45
N VAL A 301 23.67 -6.61 -8.74
CA VAL A 301 22.85 -6.24 -7.58
C VAL A 301 21.38 -6.10 -7.99
N PHE A 302 21.12 -5.49 -9.15
CA PHE A 302 19.78 -5.39 -9.70
C PHE A 302 19.18 -6.77 -9.98
N VAL A 303 19.83 -7.58 -10.81
CA VAL A 303 19.27 -8.88 -11.25
C VAL A 303 19.07 -9.82 -10.06
N LEU A 304 20.11 -10.02 -9.25
CA LEU A 304 20.06 -10.96 -8.13
C LEU A 304 19.21 -10.43 -6.98
N GLY A 305 19.31 -9.14 -6.67
CA GLY A 305 18.52 -8.54 -5.61
C GLY A 305 17.04 -8.45 -5.96
N THR A 306 16.67 -8.13 -7.21
CA THR A 306 15.27 -8.15 -7.65
C THR A 306 14.73 -9.59 -7.69
N ALA A 307 15.50 -10.56 -8.19
CA ALA A 307 15.09 -11.96 -8.17
C ALA A 307 14.88 -12.47 -6.72
N GLY A 308 15.83 -12.18 -5.83
CA GLY A 308 15.72 -12.49 -4.40
C GLY A 308 14.52 -11.81 -3.74
N ALA A 309 14.30 -10.53 -4.02
CA ALA A 309 13.16 -9.77 -3.53
C ALA A 309 11.82 -10.34 -4.01
N MET A 310 11.73 -10.82 -5.24
CA MET A 310 10.52 -11.49 -5.76
C MET A 310 10.27 -12.82 -5.05
N VAL A 311 11.31 -13.64 -4.85
CA VAL A 311 11.18 -14.90 -4.08
C VAL A 311 10.76 -14.60 -2.64
N GLY A 312 11.40 -13.61 -2.00
CA GLY A 312 11.04 -13.14 -0.66
C GLY A 312 9.60 -12.63 -0.58
N ALA A 313 9.15 -11.88 -1.57
CA ALA A 313 7.76 -11.40 -1.65
C ALA A 313 6.75 -12.54 -1.76
N VAL A 314 7.05 -13.58 -2.57
CA VAL A 314 6.22 -14.79 -2.65
C VAL A 314 6.18 -15.51 -1.31
N ALA A 315 7.33 -15.70 -0.66
CA ALA A 315 7.41 -16.36 0.65
C ALA A 315 6.59 -15.61 1.70
N LEU A 316 6.76 -14.29 1.81
CA LEU A 316 5.99 -13.44 2.72
C LEU A 316 4.47 -13.52 2.42
N TYR A 317 4.09 -13.50 1.15
CA TYR A 317 2.69 -13.61 0.74
C TYR A 317 2.07 -14.96 1.15
N VAL A 318 2.81 -16.06 0.96
CA VAL A 318 2.36 -17.39 1.38
C VAL A 318 2.22 -17.46 2.90
N MET A 319 3.21 -16.96 3.65
CA MET A 319 3.17 -16.91 5.11
C MET A 319 2.00 -16.07 5.63
N ASP A 320 1.75 -14.88 5.07
CA ASP A 320 0.59 -14.04 5.40
C ASP A 320 -0.72 -14.81 5.17
N ALA A 321 -0.86 -15.49 4.03
CA ALA A 321 -2.04 -16.28 3.72
C ALA A 321 -2.28 -17.42 4.72
N TYR A 322 -1.23 -18.16 5.11
CA TYR A 322 -1.34 -19.23 6.10
C TYR A 322 -1.70 -18.69 7.49
N LEU A 323 -1.05 -17.61 7.94
CA LEU A 323 -1.33 -17.00 9.23
C LEU A 323 -2.76 -16.46 9.32
N ARG A 324 -3.27 -15.82 8.25
CA ARG A 324 -4.67 -15.38 8.20
C ARG A 324 -5.65 -16.55 8.32
N LYS A 325 -5.38 -17.67 7.64
CA LYS A 325 -6.20 -18.88 7.76
C LYS A 325 -6.17 -19.45 9.18
N GLY A 326 -4.99 -19.51 9.80
CA GLY A 326 -4.82 -19.96 11.18
C GLY A 326 -5.58 -19.07 12.17
N ILE A 327 -5.43 -17.75 12.08
CA ILE A 327 -6.15 -16.79 12.92
C ILE A 327 -7.66 -16.92 12.74
N ALA A 328 -8.13 -17.07 11.49
CA ALA A 328 -9.56 -17.24 11.21
C ALA A 328 -10.14 -18.55 11.76
N ALA A 329 -9.33 -19.61 11.86
CA ALA A 329 -9.75 -20.88 12.46
C ALA A 329 -9.80 -20.81 14.00
N LEU A 330 -8.96 -19.98 14.62
CA LEU A 330 -8.92 -19.79 16.08
C LEU A 330 -10.01 -18.86 16.60
N LEU A 331 -10.47 -17.90 15.80
CA LEU A 331 -11.57 -17.03 16.18
C LEU A 331 -12.89 -17.80 16.02
N PRO A 332 -13.59 -18.18 17.12
CA PRO A 332 -14.86 -18.87 17.01
C PRO A 332 -15.78 -17.99 16.18
N VAL A 333 -16.24 -18.52 15.04
CA VAL A 333 -17.21 -17.83 14.20
C VAL A 333 -18.42 -17.58 15.11
N ARG A 334 -18.64 -16.32 15.48
CA ARG A 334 -19.77 -15.89 16.31
C ARG A 334 -21.06 -16.04 15.48
N ARG A 335 -21.41 -17.28 15.18
CA ARG A 335 -22.48 -17.70 14.26
C ARG A 335 -23.83 -17.89 14.98
N GLY A 336 -23.91 -17.60 16.28
CA GLY A 336 -25.03 -18.00 17.12
C GLY A 336 -25.72 -16.91 17.92
N LEU A 337 -25.62 -15.63 17.51
CA LEU A 337 -26.39 -14.55 18.15
C LEU A 337 -27.18 -13.74 17.11
N GLU A 338 -27.61 -14.37 16.02
CA GLU A 338 -28.77 -13.81 15.32
C GLU A 338 -29.98 -14.11 16.21
N PRO A 339 -30.68 -13.07 16.70
CA PRO A 339 -31.86 -13.27 17.52
C PRO A 339 -32.85 -14.12 16.73
N GLU A 340 -33.28 -15.23 17.34
CA GLU A 340 -34.34 -16.07 16.81
C GLU A 340 -35.51 -15.15 16.44
N PRO A 341 -36.01 -15.18 15.19
CA PRO A 341 -37.06 -14.28 14.75
C PRO A 341 -38.25 -14.42 15.69
N GLN A 342 -38.54 -13.38 16.46
CA GLN A 342 -39.67 -13.39 17.38
C GLN A 342 -40.94 -13.74 16.58
N PRO A 343 -41.74 -14.72 17.05
CA PRO A 343 -42.99 -15.07 16.40
C PRO A 343 -43.86 -13.81 16.35
N LYS A 344 -44.33 -13.46 15.14
CA LYS A 344 -45.32 -12.40 14.98
C LYS A 344 -46.58 -12.83 15.71
N ALA A 345 -46.99 -12.04 16.71
CA ALA A 345 -48.24 -12.20 17.44
C ALA A 345 -49.44 -11.80 16.58
#